data_AF-A0A1I0PK45-F1
#
_entry.id   AF-A0A1I0PK45-F1
#
_cell.length_a   1.000
_cell.length_b   1.000
_cell.length_c   1.000
_cell.angle_alpha   90.00
_cell.angle_beta   90.00
_cell.angle_gamma   90.00
#
_symmetry.space_group_name_H-M   'P 1'
#
loop_
_entity.id
_entity.type
_entity.pdbx_description
1 polymer ?
#
loop_
_entity_poly.entity_id
_entity_poly.type
_entity_poly.pdbx_seq_one_letter_code
_entity_poly.pdbx_strand_id
1 'polypeptide(L)'
;MKAWLVLLALLALPIAGHAENFLYRMDHRAPDVIFSTGFVPAGDNANLFRHVTGETCYRGERTSGFVATTSSLQFALDWGSEFARRGHRFFVYRIRQTDQFHSTTTSLMHAFASTGNSPYHQAARTFVDQAEWAARGAIPRDTIVDAVEYISQGRGAAPDRVTSHVNLHYVAGPSIVATEPFIWRYREDQPATPDSPDACSSSCFSFLLSPDRGRRQASRDVIGNVLACRRRMADRLAVLIRLFDKKPVDDEWREDP
;
A
#
# COMPACT_ATOMS: atom_id res chain seq x y z
N MET A 1 -48.63 -11.29 -37.38
CA MET A 1 -47.47 -10.37 -37.36
C MET A 1 -47.70 -9.37 -36.22
N LYS A 2 -46.71 -9.08 -35.37
CA LYS A 2 -46.80 -8.29 -34.11
C LYS A 2 -47.08 -9.10 -32.83
N ALA A 3 -46.12 -9.92 -32.43
CA ALA A 3 -46.00 -10.37 -31.03
C ALA A 3 -44.56 -10.80 -30.66
N TRP A 4 -43.69 -11.01 -31.65
CA TRP A 4 -42.38 -11.60 -31.44
C TRP A 4 -41.21 -10.60 -31.33
N LEU A 5 -41.47 -9.29 -31.49
CA LEU A 5 -40.41 -8.27 -31.49
C LEU A 5 -40.14 -7.61 -30.13
N VAL A 6 -40.95 -7.90 -29.09
CA VAL A 6 -40.79 -7.27 -27.77
C VAL A 6 -39.96 -8.14 -26.81
N LEU A 7 -39.81 -9.44 -27.07
CA LEU A 7 -39.11 -10.34 -26.14
C LEU A 7 -37.57 -10.32 -26.27
N LEU A 8 -37.03 -9.77 -27.35
CA LEU A 8 -35.57 -9.72 -27.62
C LEU A 8 -34.87 -8.46 -27.10
N ALA A 9 -35.63 -7.48 -26.58
CA ALA A 9 -35.08 -6.23 -26.05
C ALA A 9 -34.83 -6.24 -24.52
N LEU A 10 -35.20 -7.31 -23.82
CA LEU A 10 -35.05 -7.42 -22.35
C LEU A 10 -33.81 -8.19 -21.89
N LEU A 11 -32.96 -8.67 -22.80
CA LEU A 11 -31.74 -9.45 -22.47
C LEU A 11 -30.44 -8.65 -22.60
N ALA A 12 -30.50 -7.36 -22.95
CA ALA A 12 -29.35 -6.47 -22.94
C ALA A 12 -29.34 -5.60 -21.67
N LEU A 13 -29.42 -6.23 -20.49
CA LEU A 13 -28.90 -5.57 -19.29
C LEU A 13 -27.39 -5.48 -19.49
N PRO A 14 -26.78 -4.28 -19.49
CA PRO A 14 -25.34 -4.21 -19.40
C PRO A 14 -24.99 -4.86 -18.07
N ILE A 15 -24.33 -6.02 -18.10
CA ILE A 15 -23.53 -6.45 -16.98
C ILE A 15 -22.49 -5.35 -16.87
N ALA A 16 -22.75 -4.37 -16.01
CA ALA A 16 -21.73 -3.44 -15.58
C ALA A 16 -20.66 -4.33 -14.97
N GLY A 17 -19.63 -4.64 -15.76
CA GLY A 17 -18.44 -5.28 -15.27
C GLY A 17 -17.90 -4.35 -14.21
N HIS A 18 -18.17 -4.65 -12.94
CA HIS A 18 -17.57 -3.91 -11.85
C HIS A 18 -16.07 -4.00 -12.08
N ALA A 19 -15.43 -2.85 -12.30
CA ALA A 19 -13.98 -2.80 -12.42
C ALA A 19 -13.41 -3.38 -11.13
N GLU A 20 -12.86 -4.58 -11.20
CA GLU A 20 -12.26 -5.24 -10.05
C GLU A 20 -10.97 -4.49 -9.72
N ASN A 21 -11.00 -3.73 -8.63
CA ASN A 21 -9.81 -3.08 -8.09
C ASN A 21 -9.14 -4.04 -7.11
N PHE A 22 -7.90 -4.38 -7.44
CA PHE A 22 -7.05 -5.26 -6.65
C PHE A 22 -5.88 -4.50 -6.07
N LEU A 23 -5.55 -4.88 -4.85
CA LEU A 23 -4.34 -4.47 -4.15
C LEU A 23 -3.42 -5.68 -4.00
N TYR A 24 -2.15 -5.40 -3.75
CA TYR A 24 -1.11 -6.40 -3.66
C TYR A 24 -0.37 -6.27 -2.34
N ARG A 25 0.03 -7.40 -1.79
CA ARG A 25 0.91 -7.45 -0.62
C ARG A 25 1.95 -8.55 -0.80
N MET A 26 3.22 -8.19 -0.68
CA MET A 26 4.29 -9.17 -0.57
C MET A 26 4.31 -9.74 0.85
N ASP A 27 4.44 -11.07 0.98
CA ASP A 27 4.67 -11.72 2.27
C ASP A 27 5.60 -12.95 2.13
N HIS A 28 6.25 -13.34 3.22
CA HIS A 28 7.07 -14.55 3.28
C HIS A 28 6.29 -15.75 3.82
N ARG A 29 5.17 -15.50 4.51
CA ARG A 29 4.28 -16.57 4.97
C ARG A 29 3.60 -17.21 3.76
N ALA A 30 3.50 -18.52 3.81
CA ALA A 30 2.98 -19.33 2.72
C ALA A 30 1.45 -19.20 2.58
N PRO A 31 0.89 -19.52 1.40
CA PRO A 31 -0.52 -19.33 1.11
C PRO A 31 -1.46 -20.09 2.03
N ASP A 32 -1.10 -21.27 2.52
CA ASP A 32 -1.89 -22.04 3.49
C ASP A 32 -2.11 -21.28 4.82
N VAL A 33 -1.10 -20.53 5.26
CA VAL A 33 -1.19 -19.68 6.46
C VAL A 33 -2.07 -18.46 6.21
N ILE A 34 -1.85 -17.77 5.09
CA ILE A 34 -2.57 -16.53 4.80
C ILE A 34 -4.00 -16.78 4.36
N PHE A 35 -4.27 -17.81 3.56
CA PHE A 35 -5.63 -18.19 3.16
C PHE A 35 -6.46 -18.72 4.32
N SER A 36 -5.85 -19.18 5.42
CA SER A 36 -6.59 -19.59 6.61
C SER A 36 -6.90 -18.44 7.57
N THR A 37 -6.01 -17.45 7.68
CA THR A 37 -6.08 -16.40 8.73
C THR A 37 -6.29 -14.97 8.23
N GLY A 38 -5.96 -14.69 6.97
CA GLY A 38 -5.90 -13.32 6.45
C GLY A 38 -4.63 -12.57 6.90
N PHE A 39 -4.69 -11.24 6.87
CA PHE A 39 -3.64 -10.39 7.43
C PHE A 39 -4.15 -9.64 8.65
N VAL A 40 -3.47 -9.79 9.78
CA VAL A 40 -3.81 -9.12 11.04
C VAL A 40 -2.79 -8.01 11.30
N PRO A 41 -3.22 -6.78 11.64
CA PRO A 41 -2.32 -5.69 11.98
C PRO A 41 -1.59 -5.96 13.31
N ALA A 42 -0.60 -5.12 13.62
CA ALA A 42 0.23 -5.27 14.81
C ALA A 42 -0.51 -4.97 16.12
N GLY A 43 -1.43 -4.00 16.05
CA GLY A 43 -2.24 -3.52 17.16
C GLY A 43 -3.43 -2.72 16.64
N ASP A 44 -3.74 -1.62 17.29
CA ASP A 44 -4.91 -0.79 17.03
C ASP A 44 -4.61 0.69 16.80
N ASN A 45 -3.34 1.10 16.81
CA ASN A 45 -2.91 2.49 16.61
C ASN A 45 -3.37 3.01 15.24
N ALA A 46 -4.28 3.97 15.29
CA ALA A 46 -4.93 4.54 14.11
C ALA A 46 -4.22 5.78 13.55
N ASN A 47 -3.02 6.11 14.04
CA ASN A 47 -2.23 7.20 13.49
C ASN A 47 -1.60 6.80 12.16
N LEU A 48 -2.25 7.22 11.07
CA LEU A 48 -1.81 6.85 9.72
C LEU A 48 -0.45 7.47 9.36
N PHE A 49 -0.13 8.67 9.86
CA PHE A 49 1.19 9.26 9.63
C PHE A 49 2.30 8.37 10.20
N ARG A 50 2.15 7.92 11.46
CA ARG A 50 3.11 7.02 12.12
C ARG A 50 3.12 5.60 11.53
N HIS A 51 2.07 5.20 10.82
CA HIS A 51 2.09 4.01 9.96
C HIS A 51 2.94 4.24 8.71
N VAL A 52 2.64 5.27 7.94
CA VAL A 52 3.33 5.53 6.66
C VAL A 52 4.82 5.81 6.87
N THR A 53 5.21 6.49 7.95
CA THR A 53 6.62 6.72 8.29
C THR A 53 7.30 5.50 8.91
N GLY A 54 6.56 4.43 9.18
CA GLY A 54 7.06 3.16 9.69
C GLY A 54 7.29 3.09 11.20
N GLU A 55 6.99 4.15 11.94
CA GLU A 55 7.20 4.25 13.41
C GLU A 55 6.44 3.16 14.16
N THR A 56 5.15 2.97 13.82
CA THR A 56 4.30 1.96 14.47
C THR A 56 4.57 0.52 14.01
N CYS A 57 5.45 0.34 13.03
CA CYS A 57 5.76 -0.95 12.41
C CYS A 57 7.20 -1.43 12.69
N TYR A 58 8.11 -0.53 13.05
CA TYR A 58 9.50 -0.89 13.31
C TYR A 58 9.77 -1.23 14.79
N ARG A 59 11.00 -1.67 15.08
CA ARG A 59 11.43 -2.34 16.32
C ARG A 59 11.33 -1.42 17.55
N GLY A 60 10.15 -1.37 18.16
CA GLY A 60 9.93 -0.73 19.46
C GLY A 60 8.47 -0.68 19.88
N GLU A 61 7.57 -0.30 18.96
CA GLU A 61 6.15 -0.11 19.27
C GLU A 61 5.29 -1.28 18.80
N ARG A 62 5.37 -1.65 17.51
CA ARG A 62 4.54 -2.71 16.89
C ARG A 62 3.04 -2.56 17.24
N THR A 63 2.52 -1.35 17.20
CA THR A 63 1.12 -1.04 17.57
C THR A 63 0.24 -0.72 16.37
N SER A 64 0.82 -0.68 15.16
CA SER A 64 0.10 -0.22 13.98
C SER A 64 -1.23 -0.93 13.78
N GLY A 65 -2.29 -0.14 13.65
CA GLY A 65 -3.65 -0.60 13.40
C GLY A 65 -3.97 -0.87 11.93
N PHE A 66 -2.95 -0.85 11.07
CA PHE A 66 -3.11 -0.99 9.62
C PHE A 66 -2.27 -2.12 9.04
N VAL A 67 -2.77 -2.70 7.94
CA VAL A 67 -2.00 -3.58 7.06
C VAL A 67 -1.67 -2.83 5.78
N ALA A 68 -0.38 -2.66 5.49
CA ALA A 68 0.08 -2.01 4.26
C ALA A 68 -0.17 -2.90 3.03
N THR A 69 -0.73 -2.31 1.98
CA THR A 69 -0.90 -2.91 0.66
C THR A 69 -0.56 -1.88 -0.42
N THR A 70 -0.38 -2.31 -1.66
CA THR A 70 -0.06 -1.41 -2.78
C THR A 70 -1.01 -1.66 -3.95
N SER A 71 -1.37 -0.63 -4.70
CA SER A 71 -2.03 -0.82 -6.00
C SER A 71 -1.05 -1.15 -7.13
N SER A 72 0.26 -1.18 -6.86
CA SER A 72 1.31 -1.49 -7.83
C SER A 72 1.86 -2.91 -7.62
N LEU A 73 1.48 -3.83 -8.51
CA LEU A 73 2.09 -5.17 -8.53
C LEU A 73 3.62 -5.09 -8.66
N GLN A 74 4.12 -4.17 -9.48
CA GLN A 74 5.55 -3.98 -9.66
C GLN A 74 6.24 -3.60 -8.36
N PHE A 75 5.64 -2.70 -7.57
CA PHE A 75 6.18 -2.32 -6.26
C PHE A 75 6.25 -3.55 -5.33
N ALA A 76 5.20 -4.39 -5.30
CA ALA A 76 5.20 -5.61 -4.48
C ALA A 76 6.31 -6.61 -4.90
N LEU A 77 6.58 -6.74 -6.21
CA LEU A 77 7.65 -7.59 -6.74
C LEU A 77 9.03 -7.02 -6.42
N ASP A 78 9.24 -5.73 -6.65
CA ASP A 78 10.50 -5.03 -6.36
C ASP A 78 10.81 -5.11 -4.85
N TRP A 79 9.79 -4.92 -4.01
CA TRP A 79 9.90 -5.08 -2.57
C TRP A 79 10.26 -6.50 -2.16
N GLY A 80 9.67 -7.51 -2.81
CA GLY A 80 10.06 -8.91 -2.64
C GLY A 80 11.54 -9.15 -2.93
N SER A 81 12.03 -8.69 -4.09
CA SER A 81 13.44 -8.83 -4.48
C SER A 81 14.41 -8.02 -3.60
N GLU A 82 13.95 -6.92 -2.98
CA GLU A 82 14.74 -6.09 -2.07
C GLU A 82 15.01 -6.81 -0.73
N PHE A 83 14.01 -7.52 -0.17
CA PHE A 83 14.10 -8.15 1.16
C PHE A 83 14.40 -9.65 1.12
N ALA A 84 13.90 -10.37 0.12
CA ALA A 84 14.21 -11.77 -0.05
C ALA A 84 15.62 -11.90 -0.64
N ARG A 85 16.48 -12.64 0.06
CA ARG A 85 17.81 -13.02 -0.45
C ARG A 85 17.66 -13.77 -1.77
N ARG A 86 18.66 -13.66 -2.65
CA ARG A 86 18.68 -14.41 -3.90
C ARG A 86 18.47 -15.91 -3.64
N GLY A 87 17.58 -16.54 -4.42
CA GLY A 87 17.19 -17.94 -4.28
C GLY A 87 16.12 -18.20 -3.21
N HIS A 88 15.76 -17.20 -2.40
CA HIS A 88 14.68 -17.34 -1.42
C HIS A 88 13.33 -17.02 -2.04
N ARG A 89 12.31 -17.68 -1.50
CA ARG A 89 10.92 -17.54 -1.94
C ARG A 89 10.22 -16.39 -1.22
N PHE A 90 9.29 -15.77 -1.93
CA PHE A 90 8.28 -14.89 -1.37
C PHE A 90 6.98 -15.03 -2.16
N PHE A 91 5.90 -14.50 -1.61
CA PHE A 91 4.58 -14.57 -2.22
C PHE A 91 4.04 -13.17 -2.42
N VAL A 92 3.35 -12.94 -3.53
CA VAL A 92 2.54 -11.74 -3.72
C VAL A 92 1.08 -12.15 -3.72
N TYR A 93 0.35 -11.62 -2.74
CA TYR A 93 -1.08 -11.86 -2.56
C TYR A 93 -1.87 -10.80 -3.30
N ARG A 94 -2.87 -11.23 -4.07
CA ARG A 94 -3.84 -10.34 -4.72
C ARG A 94 -5.09 -10.25 -3.87
N ILE A 95 -5.50 -9.03 -3.55
CA ILE A 95 -6.51 -8.76 -2.54
C ILE A 95 -7.59 -7.89 -3.17
N ARG A 96 -8.85 -8.32 -3.10
CA ARG A 96 -9.98 -7.48 -3.51
C ARG A 96 -10.10 -6.31 -2.54
N GLN A 97 -10.15 -5.10 -3.08
CA GLN A 97 -10.32 -3.90 -2.28
C GLN A 97 -11.74 -3.82 -1.68
N THR A 98 -11.81 -3.45 -0.40
CA THR A 98 -13.04 -3.12 0.32
C THR A 98 -12.97 -1.70 0.91
N ASP A 99 -14.02 -1.26 1.59
CA ASP A 99 -14.13 0.06 2.20
C ASP A 99 -13.08 0.37 3.29
N GLN A 100 -12.45 -0.64 3.89
CA GLN A 100 -11.40 -0.46 4.90
C GLN A 100 -10.04 0.01 4.35
N PHE A 101 -9.87 0.05 3.03
CA PHE A 101 -8.60 0.41 2.39
C PHE A 101 -8.58 1.89 2.02
N HIS A 102 -7.63 2.64 2.58
CA HIS A 102 -7.50 4.07 2.35
C HIS A 102 -6.18 4.42 1.69
N SER A 103 -6.21 5.28 0.66
CA SER A 103 -5.00 5.81 0.04
C SER A 103 -4.22 6.64 1.05
N THR A 104 -2.96 6.28 1.27
CA THR A 104 -2.11 6.99 2.23
C THR A 104 -1.75 8.38 1.73
N THR A 105 -1.47 8.51 0.43
CA THR A 105 -1.22 9.81 -0.21
C THR A 105 -2.40 10.76 -0.07
N THR A 106 -3.62 10.34 -0.42
CA THR A 106 -4.81 11.19 -0.30
C THR A 106 -5.05 11.61 1.15
N SER A 107 -4.89 10.67 2.08
CA SER A 107 -5.11 10.92 3.51
C SER A 107 -4.08 11.89 4.11
N LEU A 108 -2.79 11.76 3.73
CA LEU A 108 -1.74 12.69 4.15
C LEU A 108 -1.90 14.08 3.54
N MET A 109 -2.28 14.18 2.27
CA MET A 109 -2.54 15.47 1.63
C MET A 109 -3.76 16.17 2.24
N HIS A 110 -4.80 15.42 2.61
CA HIS A 110 -5.94 15.97 3.35
C HIS A 110 -5.51 16.48 4.74
N ALA A 111 -4.69 15.73 5.47
CA ALA A 111 -4.14 16.16 6.76
C ALA A 111 -3.32 17.44 6.63
N PHE A 112 -2.50 17.57 5.57
CA PHE A 112 -1.78 18.81 5.26
C PHE A 112 -2.75 19.98 5.00
N ALA A 113 -3.73 19.81 4.12
CA ALA A 113 -4.71 20.86 3.81
C ALA A 113 -5.49 21.31 5.05
N SER A 114 -5.78 20.39 5.98
CA SER A 114 -6.55 20.67 7.20
C SER A 114 -5.73 21.34 8.31
N THR A 115 -4.41 21.21 8.30
CA THR A 115 -3.55 21.62 9.43
C THR A 115 -2.47 22.64 9.06
N GLY A 116 -2.12 22.76 7.78
CA GLY A 116 -0.94 23.49 7.31
C GLY A 116 0.40 22.83 7.70
N ASN A 117 0.39 21.63 8.30
CA ASN A 117 1.59 21.02 8.85
C ASN A 117 2.42 20.31 7.76
N SER A 118 3.56 20.88 7.39
CA SER A 118 4.38 20.44 6.25
C SER A 118 4.92 19.00 6.31
N PRO A 119 5.12 18.33 7.45
CA PRO A 119 5.56 16.94 7.47
C PRO A 119 4.55 15.97 6.83
N TYR A 120 3.24 16.28 6.86
CA TYR A 120 2.25 15.47 6.14
C TYR A 120 2.45 15.55 4.62
N HIS A 121 2.70 16.75 4.09
CA HIS A 121 3.04 16.95 2.67
C HIS A 121 4.36 16.25 2.30
N GLN A 122 5.38 16.38 3.15
CA GLN A 122 6.67 15.73 2.94
C GLN A 122 6.56 14.19 2.96
N ALA A 123 5.79 13.61 3.87
CA ALA A 123 5.54 12.17 3.89
C ALA A 123 4.76 11.71 2.64
N ALA A 124 3.72 12.45 2.25
CA ALA A 124 2.97 12.13 1.04
C ALA A 124 3.88 12.10 -0.20
N ARG A 125 4.77 13.10 -0.34
CA ARG A 125 5.76 13.18 -1.43
C ARG A 125 6.78 12.06 -1.39
N THR A 126 7.29 11.75 -0.19
CA THR A 126 8.37 10.77 0.00
C THR A 126 7.90 9.36 -0.34
N PHE A 127 6.64 9.02 -0.07
CA PHE A 127 6.15 7.65 -0.13
C PHE A 127 5.07 7.40 -1.20
N VAL A 128 4.78 8.38 -2.07
CA VAL A 128 3.77 8.23 -3.13
C VAL A 128 4.07 7.10 -4.12
N ASP A 129 5.34 6.77 -4.33
CA ASP A 129 5.80 5.70 -5.22
C ASP A 129 5.39 4.30 -4.76
N GLN A 130 5.15 4.13 -3.46
CA GLN A 130 4.63 2.88 -2.89
C GLN A 130 3.20 2.61 -3.36
N ALA A 131 2.49 3.63 -3.85
CA ALA A 131 1.08 3.57 -4.19
C ALA A 131 0.28 2.87 -3.08
N GLU A 132 0.59 3.22 -1.82
CA GLU A 132 0.15 2.49 -0.65
C GLU A 132 -1.33 2.75 -0.35
N TRP A 133 -2.03 1.65 -0.04
CA TRP A 133 -3.35 1.63 0.53
C TRP A 133 -3.27 0.94 1.88
N ALA A 134 -3.56 1.69 2.94
CA ALA A 134 -3.56 1.17 4.30
C ALA A 134 -4.93 0.56 4.61
N ALA A 135 -4.97 -0.74 4.90
CA ALA A 135 -6.19 -1.40 5.37
C ALA A 135 -6.34 -1.17 6.88
N ARG A 136 -7.41 -0.52 7.33
CA ARG A 136 -7.68 -0.37 8.77
C ARG A 136 -8.21 -1.68 9.34
N GLY A 137 -7.50 -2.25 10.29
CA GLY A 137 -7.87 -3.54 10.88
C GLY A 137 -7.32 -4.73 10.06
N ALA A 138 -7.95 -5.89 10.22
CA ALA A 138 -7.52 -7.11 9.56
C ALA A 138 -8.06 -7.18 8.11
N ILE A 139 -7.23 -7.66 7.19
CA ILE A 139 -7.68 -8.06 5.85
C ILE A 139 -8.21 -9.49 5.96
N PRO A 140 -9.53 -9.72 5.82
CA PRO A 140 -10.11 -11.04 5.97
C PRO A 140 -9.66 -11.99 4.87
N ARG A 141 -9.58 -13.29 5.18
CA ARG A 141 -9.15 -14.30 4.20
C ARG A 141 -10.05 -14.41 2.97
N ASP A 142 -11.33 -14.07 3.09
CA ASP A 142 -12.31 -14.17 2.01
C ASP A 142 -12.21 -13.02 0.99
N THR A 143 -11.40 -11.99 1.26
CA THR A 143 -11.06 -10.94 0.30
C THR A 143 -9.75 -11.20 -0.43
N ILE A 144 -8.98 -12.21 -0.02
CA ILE A 144 -7.72 -12.60 -0.68
C ILE A 144 -8.04 -13.53 -1.83
N VAL A 145 -7.70 -13.15 -3.05
CA VAL A 145 -8.09 -13.88 -4.27
C VAL A 145 -7.17 -15.06 -4.53
N ASP A 146 -5.88 -14.80 -4.58
CA ASP A 146 -4.82 -15.76 -4.87
C ASP A 146 -3.48 -15.26 -4.34
N ALA A 147 -2.48 -16.12 -4.49
CA ALA A 147 -1.09 -15.80 -4.23
C ALA A 147 -0.22 -16.35 -5.35
N VAL A 148 0.77 -15.58 -5.78
CA VAL A 148 1.79 -16.05 -6.71
C VAL A 148 3.11 -16.21 -5.96
N GLU A 149 3.72 -17.38 -6.12
CA GLU A 149 5.04 -17.69 -5.57
C GLU A 149 6.13 -17.22 -6.52
N TYR A 150 7.15 -16.59 -5.94
CA TYR A 150 8.31 -16.07 -6.65
C TYR A 150 9.60 -16.52 -5.98
N ILE A 151 10.67 -16.62 -6.76
CA ILE A 151 12.05 -16.77 -6.28
C ILE A 151 12.80 -15.46 -6.56
N SER A 152 13.37 -14.86 -5.52
CA SER A 152 14.16 -13.64 -5.65
C SER A 152 15.44 -13.89 -6.44
N GLN A 153 15.73 -13.01 -7.41
CA GLN A 153 17.03 -12.95 -8.08
C GLN A 153 18.00 -11.97 -7.41
N GLY A 154 17.62 -11.40 -6.26
CA GLY A 154 18.34 -10.38 -5.53
C GLY A 154 17.91 -8.97 -5.90
N ARG A 155 18.41 -8.00 -5.13
CA ARG A 155 18.08 -6.57 -5.26
C ARG A 155 18.25 -6.07 -6.69
N GLY A 156 17.21 -5.43 -7.22
CA GLY A 156 17.21 -4.79 -8.53
C GLY A 156 17.03 -5.75 -9.72
N ALA A 157 16.84 -7.05 -9.47
CA ALA A 157 16.49 -8.03 -10.49
C ALA A 157 15.03 -8.46 -10.36
N ALA A 158 14.37 -8.65 -11.50
CA ALA A 158 13.03 -9.22 -11.53
C ALA A 158 13.08 -10.65 -10.95
N PRO A 159 12.11 -11.01 -10.09
CA PRO A 159 12.04 -12.35 -9.51
C PRO A 159 11.50 -13.37 -10.54
N ASP A 160 11.84 -14.64 -10.37
CA ASP A 160 11.27 -15.71 -11.19
C ASP A 160 9.92 -16.11 -10.63
N ARG A 161 8.88 -16.09 -11.48
CA ARG A 161 7.56 -16.60 -11.13
C ARG A 161 7.59 -18.13 -11.11
N VAL A 162 7.13 -18.75 -10.03
CA VAL A 162 7.12 -20.20 -9.85
C VAL A 162 5.74 -20.78 -10.16
N THR A 163 4.75 -20.44 -9.35
CA THR A 163 3.39 -20.99 -9.48
C THR A 163 2.36 -20.05 -8.86
N SER A 164 1.08 -20.29 -9.12
CA SER A 164 -0.05 -19.63 -8.46
C SER A 164 -0.79 -20.59 -7.54
N HIS A 165 -1.24 -20.04 -6.42
CA HIS A 165 -2.01 -20.71 -5.38
C HIS A 165 -3.40 -20.10 -5.32
N VAL A 166 -4.43 -20.93 -5.44
CA VAL A 166 -5.82 -20.49 -5.42
C VAL A 166 -6.35 -20.49 -3.99
N ASN A 167 -7.00 -19.41 -3.58
CA ASN A 167 -7.67 -19.36 -2.29
C ASN A 167 -9.12 -19.89 -2.40
N LEU A 168 -9.38 -21.08 -1.88
CA LEU A 168 -10.73 -21.66 -1.86
C LEU A 168 -11.68 -20.96 -0.87
N HIS A 169 -11.16 -20.11 0.02
CA HIS A 169 -11.96 -19.30 0.93
C HIS A 169 -12.34 -17.94 0.34
N TYR A 170 -11.85 -17.58 -0.84
CA TYR A 170 -12.22 -16.34 -1.51
C TYR A 170 -13.73 -16.32 -1.82
N VAL A 171 -14.41 -15.25 -1.42
CA VAL A 171 -15.82 -15.02 -1.74
C VAL A 171 -15.89 -13.85 -2.69
N ALA A 172 -16.25 -14.10 -3.95
CA ALA A 172 -16.36 -13.06 -4.98
C ALA A 172 -17.38 -11.98 -4.60
N GLY A 173 -17.09 -10.73 -4.97
CA GLY A 173 -17.93 -9.57 -4.70
C GLY A 173 -17.37 -8.33 -5.39
N PRO A 174 -18.12 -7.23 -5.46
CA PRO A 174 -17.63 -5.99 -6.05
C PRO A 174 -16.49 -5.40 -5.22
N SER A 175 -15.51 -4.78 -5.88
CA SER A 175 -14.53 -3.95 -5.17
C SER A 175 -15.19 -2.65 -4.71
N ILE A 176 -14.92 -2.25 -3.47
CA ILE A 176 -15.33 -0.94 -2.94
C ILE A 176 -14.05 -0.13 -2.77
N VAL A 177 -13.93 0.98 -3.50
CA VAL A 177 -12.79 1.90 -3.38
C VAL A 177 -13.21 3.06 -2.51
N ALA A 178 -12.62 3.19 -1.32
CA ALA A 178 -12.83 4.37 -0.50
C ALA A 178 -12.28 5.60 -1.25
N THR A 179 -13.17 6.55 -1.56
CA THR A 179 -12.82 7.82 -2.20
C THR A 179 -12.41 8.88 -1.17
N GLU A 180 -12.86 8.72 0.06
CA GLU A 180 -12.58 9.64 1.16
C GLU A 180 -11.24 9.34 1.84
N PRO A 181 -10.52 10.38 2.29
CA PRO A 181 -9.30 10.21 3.08
C PRO A 181 -9.61 9.54 4.43
N PHE A 182 -8.66 8.78 4.95
CA PHE A 182 -8.71 8.34 6.33
C PHE A 182 -8.40 9.52 7.26
N ILE A 183 -9.28 9.77 8.21
CA ILE A 183 -9.13 10.84 9.20
C ILE A 183 -8.68 10.25 10.53
N TRP A 184 -7.59 10.78 11.09
CA TRP A 184 -7.11 10.48 12.44
C TRP A 184 -6.97 11.78 13.24
N ARG A 185 -6.50 11.69 14.49
CA ARG A 185 -6.42 12.83 15.41
C ARG A 185 -5.20 13.72 15.15
N TYR A 186 -5.22 14.46 14.04
CA TYR A 186 -4.09 15.28 13.57
C TYR A 186 -3.39 16.15 14.64
N ARG A 187 -4.15 16.72 15.60
CA ARG A 187 -3.62 17.64 16.62
C ARG A 187 -2.93 16.95 17.78
N GLU A 188 -3.36 15.74 18.13
CA GLU A 188 -2.76 14.94 19.22
C GLU A 188 -1.49 14.22 18.73
N ASP A 189 -1.39 14.06 17.41
CA ASP A 189 -0.43 13.23 16.71
C ASP A 189 0.58 14.07 15.91
N GLN A 190 1.30 14.97 16.60
CA GLN A 190 2.31 15.78 15.92
C GLN A 190 3.36 14.89 15.24
N PRO A 191 3.74 15.19 13.98
CA PRO A 191 4.74 14.44 13.24
C PRO A 191 6.06 14.32 14.02
N ALA A 192 6.39 13.12 14.48
CA ALA A 192 7.75 12.80 14.92
C ALA A 192 8.66 12.59 13.71
N THR A 193 9.97 12.74 13.88
CA THR A 193 10.97 12.37 12.86
C THR A 193 10.76 10.90 12.46
N PRO A 194 10.73 10.56 11.15
CA PRO A 194 10.58 9.18 10.71
C PRO A 194 11.66 8.25 11.30
N ASP A 195 11.24 7.09 11.81
CA ASP A 195 12.14 6.08 12.39
C ASP A 195 13.06 5.40 11.37
N SER A 196 12.76 5.53 10.08
CA SER A 196 13.57 4.96 9.01
C SER A 196 13.98 6.04 8.00
N PRO A 197 15.05 6.80 8.27
CA PRO A 197 15.72 7.59 7.24
C PRO A 197 16.37 6.73 6.14
N ASP A 198 16.42 5.39 6.31
CA ASP A 198 17.30 4.48 5.57
C ASP A 198 16.59 3.42 4.71
N ALA A 199 15.25 3.41 4.64
CA ALA A 199 14.50 2.48 3.78
C ALA A 199 13.77 3.25 2.66
N CYS A 200 13.96 2.82 1.41
CA CYS A 200 13.25 3.35 0.25
C CYS A 200 11.73 3.09 0.28
N SER A 201 11.18 2.49 1.35
CA SER A 201 9.75 2.41 1.58
C SER A 201 9.38 2.24 3.06
N SER A 202 8.09 2.37 3.39
CA SER A 202 7.58 2.17 4.75
C SER A 202 7.91 0.76 5.24
N SER A 203 8.47 0.68 6.46
CA SER A 203 8.75 -0.60 7.14
C SER A 203 7.50 -1.45 7.36
N CYS A 204 6.30 -0.86 7.24
CA CYS A 204 5.02 -1.55 7.38
C CYS A 204 4.74 -2.58 6.27
N PHE A 205 5.38 -2.48 5.11
CA PHE A 205 5.36 -3.56 4.12
C PHE A 205 6.13 -4.81 4.60
N SER A 206 7.11 -4.66 5.49
CA SER A 206 7.98 -5.75 5.99
C SER A 206 7.62 -6.28 7.37
N PHE A 207 6.67 -5.65 8.07
CA PHE A 207 6.36 -5.94 9.47
C PHE A 207 5.92 -7.39 9.75
N LEU A 208 5.10 -7.97 8.87
CA LEU A 208 4.55 -9.32 9.09
C LEU A 208 5.52 -10.46 8.69
N LEU A 209 6.77 -10.13 8.34
CA LEU A 209 7.76 -11.07 7.80
C LEU A 209 8.71 -11.66 8.84
N SER A 210 8.71 -11.18 10.09
CA SER A 210 9.68 -11.60 11.11
C SER A 210 9.01 -12.11 12.39
N PRO A 211 9.30 -13.36 12.83
CA PRO A 211 9.09 -13.75 14.22
C PRO A 211 10.08 -13.00 15.11
N ASP A 212 9.62 -12.66 16.31
CA ASP A 212 10.31 -11.83 17.29
C ASP A 212 11.74 -12.33 17.56
N ARG A 213 12.74 -11.69 16.94
CA ARG A 213 14.15 -11.90 17.26
C ARG A 213 14.64 -10.65 17.96
N GLY A 214 14.81 -10.80 19.27
CA GLY A 214 15.16 -9.74 20.21
C GLY A 214 16.34 -8.86 19.79
N ARG A 215 16.40 -7.69 20.47
CA ARG A 215 17.41 -6.62 20.38
C ARG A 215 18.78 -7.10 19.87
N ARG A 216 19.02 -6.96 18.56
CA ARG A 216 20.39 -6.78 18.03
C ARG A 216 20.45 -5.44 17.33
N GLN A 217 21.31 -4.57 17.86
CA GLN A 217 21.74 -3.30 17.29
C GLN A 217 22.16 -3.51 15.83
N ALA A 218 21.63 -2.70 14.92
CA ALA A 218 22.01 -2.74 13.52
C ALA A 218 23.51 -2.39 13.40
N SER A 219 24.26 -3.25 12.69
CA SER A 219 25.67 -3.04 12.37
C SER A 219 25.82 -1.83 11.44
N ARG A 220 26.99 -1.19 11.50
CA ARG A 220 27.36 0.10 10.88
C ARG A 220 27.27 0.22 9.34
N ASP A 221 26.60 -0.68 8.64
CA ASP A 221 26.46 -0.69 7.17
C ASP A 221 25.15 -0.01 6.68
N VAL A 222 24.56 0.86 7.50
CA VAL A 222 23.22 1.45 7.28
C VAL A 222 23.28 2.79 6.50
N ILE A 223 24.43 3.47 6.48
CA ILE A 223 24.57 4.85 5.95
C ILE A 223 24.63 4.92 4.40
N GLY A 224 24.83 3.80 3.70
CA GLY A 224 25.07 3.78 2.24
C GLY A 224 23.83 3.90 1.34
N ASN A 225 22.60 3.80 1.87
CA ASN A 225 21.42 3.44 1.05
C ASN A 225 20.50 4.61 0.63
N VAL A 226 20.62 5.80 1.24
CA VAL A 226 19.83 6.99 0.88
C VAL A 226 20.20 7.54 -0.52
N LEU A 227 21.50 7.53 -0.86
CA LEU A 227 22.00 8.04 -2.15
C LEU A 227 21.69 7.10 -3.32
N ALA A 228 21.57 5.79 -3.07
CA ALA A 228 21.19 4.81 -4.07
C ALA A 228 19.68 4.84 -4.40
N CYS A 229 18.84 5.33 -3.48
CA CYS A 229 17.41 5.57 -3.68
C CYS A 229 17.17 6.75 -4.64
N ARG A 230 17.81 7.89 -4.36
CA ARG A 230 17.73 9.11 -5.18
C ARG A 230 18.12 8.90 -6.64
N ARG A 231 19.08 8.01 -6.92
CA ARG A 231 19.50 7.70 -8.30
C ARG A 231 18.54 6.80 -9.07
N ARG A 232 17.77 5.94 -8.40
CA ARG A 232 16.81 5.03 -9.07
C ARG A 232 15.43 5.66 -9.31
N MET A 233 15.08 6.67 -8.51
CA MET A 233 13.78 7.34 -8.53
C MET A 233 13.68 8.54 -9.50
N ALA A 234 14.82 9.04 -10.01
CA ALA A 234 14.86 10.22 -10.88
C ALA A 234 14.15 10.01 -12.23
N ASP A 235 14.11 8.78 -12.75
CA ASP A 235 13.66 8.54 -14.13
C ASP A 235 12.17 8.17 -14.27
N ARG A 236 11.48 7.77 -13.18
CA ARG A 236 10.10 7.24 -13.26
C ARG A 236 9.04 8.05 -12.51
N LEU A 237 9.42 8.93 -11.58
CA LEU A 237 8.47 9.60 -10.68
C LEU A 237 8.38 11.12 -10.85
N ALA A 238 9.12 11.71 -11.79
CA ALA A 238 9.17 13.16 -11.98
C ALA A 238 7.77 13.78 -12.21
N VAL A 239 6.85 13.05 -12.85
CA VAL A 239 5.48 13.52 -13.11
C VAL A 239 4.63 13.55 -11.83
N LEU A 240 4.65 12.49 -11.02
CA LEU A 240 3.89 12.44 -9.77
C LEU A 240 4.44 13.44 -8.75
N ILE A 241 5.77 13.56 -8.62
CA ILE A 241 6.38 14.54 -7.72
C ILE A 241 6.02 15.98 -8.12
N ARG A 242 6.03 16.29 -9.44
CA ARG A 242 5.61 17.59 -9.95
C ARG A 242 4.16 17.96 -9.60
N LEU A 243 3.27 16.98 -9.37
CA LEU A 243 1.90 17.24 -8.91
C LEU A 243 1.86 17.77 -7.47
N PHE A 244 2.84 17.40 -6.63
CA PHE A 244 2.95 17.92 -5.26
C PHE A 244 3.62 19.29 -5.18
N ASP A 245 4.36 19.70 -6.22
CA ASP A 245 5.07 20.99 -6.29
C ASP A 245 4.23 22.11 -6.93
N LYS A 246 3.07 21.79 -7.53
CA LYS A 246 2.12 22.83 -7.94
C LYS A 246 1.50 23.43 -6.67
N LYS A 247 1.77 24.71 -6.42
CA LYS A 247 0.98 25.50 -5.46
C LYS A 247 -0.52 25.33 -5.79
N PRO A 248 -1.42 25.32 -4.80
CA PRO A 248 -2.83 25.53 -5.09
C PRO A 248 -2.93 26.77 -5.96
N VAL A 249 -3.71 26.68 -7.04
CA VAL A 249 -4.05 27.86 -7.84
C VAL A 249 -4.66 28.83 -6.86
N ASP A 250 -3.96 29.93 -6.61
CA ASP A 250 -4.56 31.07 -5.94
C ASP A 250 -5.73 31.47 -6.86
N ASP A 251 -6.96 31.20 -6.43
CA ASP A 251 -8.16 31.76 -7.07
C ASP A 251 -8.06 33.27 -6.89
N GLU A 252 -7.35 33.90 -7.83
CA GLU A 252 -7.25 35.32 -8.02
C GLU A 252 -8.65 35.79 -8.40
N TRP A 253 -9.42 36.19 -7.39
CA TRP A 253 -10.65 36.94 -7.55
C TRP A 253 -10.35 38.18 -8.37
N ARG A 254 -10.63 38.05 -9.66
CA ARG A 254 -10.56 39.10 -10.64
C ARG A 254 -11.78 39.99 -10.45
N GLU A 255 -11.64 41.05 -9.66
CA GLU A 255 -12.52 42.20 -9.80
C GLU A 255 -12.10 42.92 -11.09
N ASP A 256 -12.87 42.71 -12.17
CA ASP A 256 -12.78 43.56 -13.36
C ASP A 256 -13.34 44.97 -13.02
N PRO A 257 -12.74 46.05 -13.57
CA PRO A 257 -13.17 47.42 -13.34
C PRO A 257 -14.50 47.80 -14.04
#